data_AF-A0A0Q5BMZ1-F1
#
_entry.id   AF-A0A0Q5BMZ1-F1
#
_cell.length_a   1.000
_cell.length_b   1.000
_cell.length_c   1.000
_cell.angle_alpha   90.00
_cell.angle_beta   90.00
_cell.angle_gamma   90.00
#
_symmetry.space_group_name_H-M   'P 1'
#
loop_
_entity.id
_entity.type
_entity.pdbx_description
1 polymer ?
#
loop_
_entity_poly.entity_id
_entity_poly.type
_entity_poly.pdbx_seq_one_letter_code
_entity_poly.pdbx_strand_id
1 'polypeptide(L)'
;MVRASSIVAIAVASVLTVAQFGVGTVVAASVLADSRDLGAAVADRQAAEAFEPDATIAGFAERTAMSTRGRALYYASHPSVEPTTGFNELCGYGASDEIVLGCYTGSDIYISDVDNPDLDGIRDVTAAHEMLHAAWDRLDDDERSDLGAQLEAAYETLPEGGTVAERLELYRTGGLGERVNELHSILGTEAVDLPPALEAHYAQYFTDRSVVVGLNARYEAVFTDLENRITDLVARIEASYVDLTARVEANNAEYDALNAEIDSFNSRADSGDFASQSAFDAARADLLARGEAIDARRDAIDADIAAYDALRTELEGLNADAAALNKSVESG
;
A
#
# COMPACT_ATOMS: atom_id res chain seq x y z
N MET A 1 -59.57 32.49 35.49
CA MET A 1 -59.61 31.02 35.27
C MET A 1 -58.20 30.56 34.96
N VAL A 2 -57.72 29.61 35.78
CA VAL A 2 -56.58 28.66 35.54
C VAL A 2 -55.21 29.28 35.22
N ARG A 3 -54.40 29.60 36.25
CA ARG A 3 -53.20 28.87 36.79
C ARG A 3 -51.91 29.19 36.00
N ALA A 4 -51.00 30.03 36.52
CA ALA A 4 -49.97 29.76 37.55
C ALA A 4 -48.77 28.97 36.96
N SER A 5 -47.47 29.30 37.13
CA SER A 5 -46.77 30.09 38.15
C SER A 5 -45.42 30.58 37.62
N SER A 6 -44.99 31.74 38.12
CA SER A 6 -43.63 32.26 38.09
C SER A 6 -42.66 31.38 38.88
N ILE A 7 -41.36 31.40 38.53
CA ILE A 7 -40.24 31.72 39.44
C ILE A 7 -39.08 32.18 38.56
N VAL A 8 -38.78 33.48 38.67
CA VAL A 8 -37.49 34.09 38.34
C VAL A 8 -36.65 33.97 39.61
N ALA A 9 -35.44 33.43 39.51
CA ALA A 9 -34.43 33.53 40.56
C ALA A 9 -33.11 34.00 39.94
N ILE A 10 -32.70 35.16 40.40
CA ILE A 10 -31.42 35.83 40.15
C ILE A 10 -30.35 35.13 41.01
N ALA A 11 -29.18 34.81 40.47
CA ALA A 11 -27.92 34.84 41.23
C ALA A 11 -26.67 34.84 40.32
N VAL A 12 -26.05 36.02 40.24
CA VAL A 12 -24.61 36.30 40.42
C VAL A 12 -23.59 35.37 39.73
N ALA A 13 -22.96 35.87 38.66
CA ALA A 13 -21.57 35.51 38.32
C ALA A 13 -20.69 36.75 38.57
N SER A 14 -19.90 36.66 39.63
CA SER A 14 -18.96 37.67 40.10
C SER A 14 -17.84 37.92 39.09
N VAL A 15 -17.56 39.18 38.81
CA VAL A 15 -16.26 39.63 38.30
C VAL A 15 -15.23 39.40 39.40
N LEU A 16 -14.19 38.61 39.14
CA LEU A 16 -12.94 38.69 39.89
C LEU A 16 -11.75 38.74 38.92
N THR A 17 -11.02 39.85 39.03
CA THR A 17 -9.75 40.15 38.36
C THR A 17 -8.61 39.29 38.89
N VAL A 18 -7.82 38.77 37.94
CA VAL A 18 -6.37 38.43 37.96
C VAL A 18 -5.73 38.04 39.30
N ALA A 19 -5.24 36.80 39.38
CA ALA A 19 -3.98 36.48 40.06
C ALA A 19 -3.25 35.36 39.31
N GLN A 20 -1.93 35.56 39.17
CA GLN A 20 -0.93 34.76 38.47
C GLN A 20 -0.96 33.27 38.86
N PHE A 21 -0.71 32.39 37.89
CA PHE A 21 0.20 31.22 37.88
C PHE A 21 -0.23 30.29 36.75
N GLY A 22 0.66 30.06 35.79
CA GLY A 22 0.37 29.32 34.57
C GLY A 22 0.11 27.84 34.81
N VAL A 23 -1.03 27.37 34.34
CA VAL A 23 -1.31 25.98 33.93
C VAL A 23 -2.35 26.07 32.80
N GLY A 24 -2.17 25.26 31.76
CA GLY A 24 -2.78 25.38 30.44
C GLY A 24 -4.30 25.55 30.40
N THR A 25 -4.74 26.32 29.43
CA THR A 25 -6.12 26.34 28.95
C THR A 25 -6.50 24.95 28.44
N VAL A 26 -7.23 24.20 29.25
CA VAL A 26 -8.09 23.14 28.74
C VAL A 26 -9.20 23.84 27.97
N VAL A 27 -9.13 23.79 26.64
CA VAL A 27 -10.29 24.07 25.79
C VAL A 27 -11.26 22.92 26.07
N ALA A 28 -12.23 23.15 26.94
CA ALA A 28 -13.34 22.22 27.11
C ALA A 28 -14.18 22.31 25.82
N ALA A 29 -13.93 21.40 24.88
CA ALA A 29 -14.82 21.15 23.76
C ALA A 29 -16.16 20.68 24.35
N SER A 30 -17.16 21.55 24.31
CA SER A 30 -18.52 21.23 24.72
C SER A 30 -19.13 20.27 23.71
N VAL A 31 -19.12 18.97 24.03
CA VAL A 31 -19.91 17.95 23.32
C VAL A 31 -21.37 18.15 23.68
N LEU A 32 -22.09 18.92 22.88
CA LEU A 32 -23.55 18.83 22.83
C LEU A 32 -23.88 17.65 21.92
N ALA A 33 -23.99 16.46 22.49
CA ALA A 33 -24.54 15.32 21.76
C ALA A 33 -26.02 15.62 21.48
N ASP A 34 -26.42 15.67 20.21
CA ASP A 34 -27.84 15.78 19.87
C ASP A 34 -28.56 14.53 20.39
N SER A 35 -29.78 14.71 20.87
CA SER A 35 -30.70 13.64 21.25
C SER A 35 -30.91 12.60 20.14
N ARG A 36 -30.75 13.00 18.88
CA ARG A 36 -30.77 12.11 17.70
C ARG A 36 -29.57 11.17 17.65
N ASP A 37 -28.36 11.69 17.86
CA ASP A 37 -27.10 10.90 17.91
C ASP A 37 -27.15 9.87 19.05
N LEU A 38 -27.70 10.27 20.21
CA LEU A 38 -27.92 9.34 21.33
C LEU A 38 -28.92 8.22 21.00
N GLY A 39 -29.99 8.53 20.25
CA GLY A 39 -30.99 7.55 19.84
C GLY A 39 -30.43 6.52 18.86
N ALA A 40 -29.69 6.98 17.85
CA ALA A 40 -29.02 6.13 16.87
C ALA A 40 -27.96 5.23 17.55
N ALA A 41 -27.10 5.81 18.41
CA ALA A 41 -26.09 5.04 19.13
C ALA A 41 -26.66 3.96 20.07
N VAL A 42 -27.86 4.18 20.63
CA VAL A 42 -28.57 3.16 21.42
C VAL A 42 -29.14 2.07 20.51
N ALA A 43 -29.71 2.43 19.36
CA ALA A 43 -30.22 1.46 18.40
C ALA A 43 -29.10 0.58 17.84
N ASP A 44 -27.97 1.16 17.44
CA ASP A 44 -26.79 0.42 16.96
C ASP A 44 -26.25 -0.50 18.07
N ARG A 45 -26.20 -0.04 19.32
CA ARG A 45 -25.80 -0.91 20.43
C ARG A 45 -26.75 -2.08 20.63
N GLN A 46 -28.06 -1.86 20.55
CA GLN A 46 -29.05 -2.94 20.68
C GLN A 46 -28.96 -3.94 19.53
N ALA A 47 -28.75 -3.47 18.30
CA ALA A 47 -28.51 -4.32 17.14
C ALA A 47 -27.21 -5.13 17.32
N ALA A 48 -26.14 -4.50 17.77
CA ALA A 48 -24.87 -5.16 18.09
C ALA A 48 -25.01 -6.23 19.19
N GLU A 49 -25.80 -5.97 20.23
CA GLU A 49 -26.09 -6.95 21.30
C GLU A 49 -26.91 -8.16 20.79
N ALA A 50 -27.66 -8.00 19.70
CA ALA A 50 -28.42 -9.07 19.06
C ALA A 50 -27.59 -9.89 18.07
N PHE A 51 -26.41 -9.41 17.69
CA PHE A 51 -25.47 -10.10 16.81
C PHE A 51 -24.49 -10.94 17.64
N GLU A 52 -24.33 -12.21 17.27
CA GLU A 52 -23.37 -13.12 17.92
C GLU A 52 -22.16 -13.31 16.98
N PRO A 53 -21.07 -12.54 17.13
CA PRO A 53 -19.90 -12.65 16.26
C PRO A 53 -19.18 -13.98 16.51
N ASP A 54 -18.75 -14.64 15.42
CA ASP A 54 -17.76 -15.70 15.55
C ASP A 54 -16.37 -15.15 15.90
N ALA A 55 -15.39 -16.05 16.09
CA ALA A 55 -14.04 -15.67 16.46
C ALA A 55 -13.32 -14.84 15.38
N THR A 56 -13.63 -15.06 14.10
CA THR A 56 -13.02 -14.34 12.98
C THR A 56 -13.51 -12.90 12.96
N ILE A 57 -14.84 -12.71 12.97
CA ILE A 57 -15.50 -11.41 13.00
C ILE A 57 -15.14 -10.63 14.26
N ALA A 58 -15.12 -11.28 15.43
CA ALA A 58 -14.66 -10.64 16.65
C ALA A 58 -13.17 -10.24 16.58
N GLY A 59 -12.35 -11.09 15.95
CA GLY A 59 -10.93 -10.89 15.75
C GLY A 59 -10.61 -9.64 14.94
N PHE A 60 -11.32 -9.38 13.84
CA PHE A 60 -11.11 -8.17 13.03
C PHE A 60 -11.29 -6.89 13.83
N ALA A 61 -12.36 -6.83 14.64
CA ALA A 61 -12.64 -5.67 15.47
C ALA A 61 -11.61 -5.48 16.60
N GLU A 62 -11.03 -6.56 17.13
CA GLU A 62 -9.95 -6.50 18.11
C GLU A 62 -8.63 -6.06 17.46
N ARG A 63 -8.24 -6.69 16.36
CA ARG A 63 -6.98 -6.44 15.66
C ARG A 63 -6.88 -5.03 15.08
N THR A 64 -7.99 -4.44 14.68
CA THR A 64 -8.06 -3.03 14.23
C THR A 64 -8.30 -2.02 15.34
N ALA A 65 -8.29 -2.48 16.61
CA ALA A 65 -8.47 -1.63 17.78
C ALA A 65 -9.78 -0.81 17.75
N MET A 66 -10.87 -1.37 17.20
CA MET A 66 -12.18 -0.70 17.18
C MET A 66 -12.61 -0.31 18.59
N SER A 67 -13.11 0.91 18.74
CA SER A 67 -13.69 1.42 19.97
C SER A 67 -15.01 0.71 20.30
N THR A 68 -15.60 1.01 21.46
CA THR A 68 -16.96 0.54 21.77
C THR A 68 -17.98 1.01 20.73
N ARG A 69 -17.86 2.24 20.20
CA ARG A 69 -18.76 2.75 19.15
C ARG A 69 -18.46 2.07 17.82
N GLY A 70 -17.20 1.90 17.45
CA GLY A 70 -16.80 1.20 16.22
C GLY A 70 -17.30 -0.25 16.20
N ARG A 71 -17.13 -0.99 17.30
CA ARG A 71 -17.66 -2.36 17.46
C ARG A 71 -19.19 -2.41 17.37
N ALA A 72 -19.88 -1.44 17.97
CA ALA A 72 -21.33 -1.40 17.90
C ALA A 72 -21.82 -1.19 16.47
N LEU A 73 -21.20 -0.27 15.71
CA LEU A 73 -21.52 -0.08 14.29
C LEU A 73 -21.21 -1.34 13.48
N TYR A 74 -20.01 -1.89 13.65
CA TYR A 74 -19.58 -3.09 12.94
C TYR A 74 -20.55 -4.25 13.13
N TYR A 75 -20.93 -4.59 14.37
CA TYR A 75 -21.85 -5.70 14.63
C TYR A 75 -23.31 -5.39 14.32
N ALA A 76 -23.74 -4.12 14.44
CA ALA A 76 -25.06 -3.70 13.97
C ALA A 76 -25.23 -3.86 12.45
N SER A 77 -24.10 -3.85 11.72
CA SER A 77 -24.06 -4.07 10.29
C SER A 77 -23.81 -5.54 9.88
N HIS A 78 -24.19 -6.50 10.72
CA HIS A 78 -24.24 -7.95 10.44
C HIS A 78 -23.07 -8.50 9.58
N PRO A 79 -21.82 -8.35 10.02
CA PRO A 79 -20.67 -8.60 9.19
C PRO A 79 -20.49 -10.09 8.90
N SER A 80 -20.12 -10.44 7.67
CA SER A 80 -19.78 -11.80 7.28
C SER A 80 -18.54 -11.86 6.38
N VAL A 81 -17.88 -13.02 6.40
CA VAL A 81 -16.79 -13.35 5.48
C VAL A 81 -17.36 -14.22 4.37
N GLU A 82 -17.14 -13.81 3.12
CA GLU A 82 -17.71 -14.44 1.94
C GLU A 82 -16.61 -14.86 0.97
N PRO A 83 -16.81 -15.92 0.17
CA PRO A 83 -15.80 -16.36 -0.79
C PRO A 83 -15.39 -15.24 -1.75
N THR A 84 -14.10 -15.16 -2.06
CA THR A 84 -13.56 -14.17 -3.01
C THR A 84 -14.18 -14.33 -4.41
N THR A 85 -14.36 -15.56 -4.89
CA THR A 85 -15.02 -15.82 -6.18
C THR A 85 -16.48 -15.35 -6.16
N GLY A 86 -16.83 -14.45 -7.09
CA GLY A 86 -18.16 -13.88 -7.23
C GLY A 86 -18.46 -12.72 -6.27
N PHE A 87 -17.47 -12.26 -5.50
CA PHE A 87 -17.65 -11.23 -4.48
C PHE A 87 -18.13 -9.89 -5.06
N ASN A 88 -17.71 -9.53 -6.28
CA ASN A 88 -18.17 -8.31 -6.95
C ASN A 88 -19.69 -8.30 -7.20
N GLU A 89 -20.30 -9.46 -7.47
CA GLU A 89 -21.75 -9.58 -7.65
C GLU A 89 -22.48 -9.33 -6.32
N LEU A 90 -21.93 -9.84 -5.22
CA LEU A 90 -22.48 -9.63 -3.89
C LEU A 90 -22.48 -8.14 -3.50
N CYS A 91 -21.42 -7.42 -3.85
CA CYS A 91 -21.29 -6.00 -3.60
C CYS A 91 -21.99 -5.10 -4.65
N GLY A 92 -22.70 -5.68 -5.62
CA GLY A 92 -23.46 -4.92 -6.62
C GLY A 92 -22.61 -4.31 -7.75
N TYR A 93 -21.33 -4.66 -7.85
CA TYR A 93 -20.42 -4.25 -8.94
C TYR A 93 -20.54 -5.15 -10.18
N GLY A 94 -21.25 -6.28 -10.07
CA GLY A 94 -21.49 -7.19 -11.19
C GLY A 94 -20.19 -7.78 -11.75
N ALA A 95 -20.09 -7.91 -13.08
CA ALA A 95 -18.90 -8.42 -13.77
C ALA A 95 -17.82 -7.33 -14.01
N SER A 96 -17.69 -6.36 -13.09
CA SER A 96 -16.60 -5.38 -13.14
C SER A 96 -15.25 -6.09 -12.99
N ASP A 97 -14.23 -5.61 -13.71
CA ASP A 97 -12.84 -6.04 -13.53
C ASP A 97 -12.21 -5.40 -12.27
N GLU A 98 -12.94 -4.52 -11.56
CA GLU A 98 -12.49 -3.88 -10.33
C GLU A 98 -12.51 -4.88 -9.16
N ILE A 99 -11.41 -4.96 -8.42
CA ILE A 99 -11.31 -5.84 -7.25
C ILE A 99 -11.87 -5.10 -6.04
N VAL A 100 -12.99 -5.59 -5.50
CA VAL A 100 -13.59 -5.09 -4.26
C VAL A 100 -13.35 -6.12 -3.16
N LEU A 101 -12.72 -5.69 -2.06
CA LEU A 101 -12.38 -6.57 -0.94
C LEU A 101 -13.45 -6.61 0.14
N GLY A 102 -14.32 -5.60 0.17
CA GLY A 102 -15.44 -5.49 1.09
C GLY A 102 -16.49 -4.52 0.58
N CYS A 103 -17.68 -4.58 1.16
CA CYS A 103 -18.69 -3.55 0.92
C CYS A 103 -19.66 -3.46 2.10
N TYR A 104 -20.12 -2.23 2.36
CA TYR A 104 -21.27 -1.94 3.18
C TYR A 104 -22.51 -1.65 2.31
N THR A 105 -23.58 -2.41 2.49
CA THR A 105 -24.80 -2.31 1.67
C THR A 105 -25.87 -1.34 2.22
N GLY A 106 -25.56 -0.62 3.29
CA GLY A 106 -26.54 0.14 4.08
C GLY A 106 -27.12 -0.66 5.26
N SER A 107 -26.90 -1.98 5.31
CA SER A 107 -27.30 -2.85 6.43
C SER A 107 -26.29 -3.92 6.77
N ASP A 108 -25.58 -4.44 5.78
CA ASP A 108 -24.68 -5.59 5.93
C ASP A 108 -23.26 -5.19 5.51
N ILE A 109 -22.26 -5.75 6.18
CA ILE A 109 -20.85 -5.65 5.81
C ILE A 109 -20.40 -7.02 5.29
N TYR A 110 -19.96 -7.06 4.04
CA TYR A 110 -19.33 -8.25 3.45
C TYR A 110 -17.82 -8.05 3.37
N ILE A 111 -17.06 -9.09 3.73
CA ILE A 111 -15.59 -9.10 3.68
C ILE A 111 -15.15 -10.30 2.83
N SER A 112 -14.33 -10.07 1.83
CA SER A 112 -13.81 -11.12 0.95
C SER A 112 -12.83 -12.03 1.71
N ASP A 113 -12.97 -13.34 1.54
CA ASP A 113 -12.16 -14.36 2.21
C ASP A 113 -10.76 -14.53 1.57
N VAL A 114 -9.98 -13.45 1.59
CA VAL A 114 -8.58 -13.46 1.13
C VAL A 114 -7.74 -14.32 2.07
N ASP A 115 -7.55 -15.59 1.70
CA ASP A 115 -6.76 -16.56 2.47
C ASP A 115 -5.30 -16.64 2.02
N ASN A 116 -4.63 -15.48 1.99
CA ASN A 116 -3.20 -15.38 1.72
C ASN A 116 -2.46 -14.92 2.99
N PRO A 117 -1.58 -15.75 3.57
CA PRO A 117 -0.85 -15.38 4.80
C PRO A 117 0.13 -14.22 4.60
N ASP A 118 0.58 -13.96 3.38
CA ASP A 118 1.45 -12.81 3.09
C ASP A 118 0.68 -11.49 3.19
N LEU A 119 -0.64 -11.53 3.01
CA LEU A 119 -1.54 -10.37 3.13
C LEU A 119 -2.20 -10.28 4.51
N ASP A 120 -1.51 -10.74 5.56
CA ASP A 120 -2.03 -10.64 6.94
C ASP A 120 -2.39 -9.19 7.29
N GLY A 121 -3.64 -8.98 7.70
CA GLY A 121 -4.19 -7.66 7.98
C GLY A 121 -5.15 -7.13 6.90
N ILE A 122 -5.14 -7.69 5.69
CA ILE A 122 -5.99 -7.18 4.60
C ILE A 122 -7.49 -7.27 4.95
N ARG A 123 -7.94 -8.43 5.45
CA ARG A 123 -9.33 -8.65 5.89
C ARG A 123 -9.71 -7.77 7.09
N ASP A 124 -8.76 -7.54 8.00
CA ASP A 124 -8.96 -6.69 9.17
C ASP A 124 -9.17 -5.23 8.78
N VAL A 125 -8.29 -4.71 7.91
CA VAL A 125 -8.36 -3.33 7.41
C VAL A 125 -9.64 -3.13 6.59
N THR A 126 -10.01 -4.08 5.73
CA THR A 126 -11.30 -4.08 5.04
C THR A 126 -12.47 -3.99 6.02
N ALA A 127 -12.50 -4.83 7.05
CA ALA A 127 -13.58 -4.78 8.05
C ALA A 127 -13.69 -3.40 8.74
N ALA A 128 -12.55 -2.76 9.01
CA ALA A 128 -12.52 -1.40 9.56
C ALA A 128 -12.95 -0.34 8.55
N HIS A 129 -12.57 -0.47 7.28
CA HIS A 129 -13.00 0.40 6.18
C HIS A 129 -14.52 0.35 6.01
N GLU A 130 -15.10 -0.85 5.95
CA GLU A 130 -16.56 -1.01 5.81
C GLU A 130 -17.33 -0.52 7.05
N MET A 131 -16.76 -0.67 8.25
CA MET A 131 -17.34 -0.08 9.47
C MET A 131 -17.36 1.46 9.40
N LEU A 132 -16.37 2.09 8.76
CA LEU A 132 -16.36 3.55 8.57
C LEU A 132 -17.43 4.01 7.58
N HIS A 133 -17.79 3.21 6.58
CA HIS A 133 -18.98 3.49 5.76
C HIS A 133 -20.28 3.43 6.57
N ALA A 134 -20.42 2.45 7.47
CA ALA A 134 -21.53 2.41 8.40
C ALA A 134 -21.53 3.63 9.34
N ALA A 135 -20.35 4.11 9.76
CA ALA A 135 -20.22 5.33 10.54
C ALA A 135 -20.64 6.59 9.76
N TRP A 136 -20.22 6.71 8.50
CA TRP A 136 -20.61 7.80 7.60
C TRP A 136 -22.12 7.82 7.35
N ASP A 137 -22.73 6.64 7.25
CA ASP A 137 -24.18 6.49 7.07
C ASP A 137 -24.99 7.03 8.26
N ARG A 138 -24.39 7.10 9.46
CA ARG A 138 -25.03 7.67 10.67
C ARG A 138 -24.91 9.19 10.79
N LEU A 139 -24.03 9.83 10.03
CA LEU A 139 -23.86 11.28 10.03
C LEU A 139 -25.04 11.96 9.33
N ASP A 140 -25.47 13.11 9.86
CA ASP A 140 -26.44 13.95 9.17
C ASP A 140 -25.81 14.77 8.02
N ASP A 141 -26.65 15.46 7.24
CA ASP A 141 -26.19 16.18 6.05
C ASP A 141 -25.23 17.33 6.38
N ASP A 142 -25.40 17.99 7.53
CA ASP A 142 -24.53 19.09 7.96
C ASP A 142 -23.17 18.52 8.41
N GLU A 143 -23.17 17.44 9.20
CA GLU A 143 -21.97 16.72 9.61
C GLU A 143 -21.17 16.19 8.41
N ARG A 144 -21.85 15.58 7.42
CA ARG A 144 -21.22 15.10 6.19
C ARG A 144 -20.60 16.22 5.38
N SER A 145 -21.29 17.36 5.28
CA SER A 145 -20.78 18.53 4.56
C SER A 145 -19.51 19.08 5.22
N ASP A 146 -19.55 19.30 6.54
CA ASP A 146 -18.43 19.87 7.29
C ASP A 146 -17.23 18.91 7.37
N LEU A 147 -17.48 17.62 7.58
CA LEU A 147 -16.43 16.59 7.58
C LEU A 147 -15.87 16.42 6.16
N GLY A 148 -16.72 16.43 5.13
CA GLY A 148 -16.30 16.29 3.75
C GLY A 148 -15.33 17.35 3.29
N ALA A 149 -15.57 18.61 3.65
CA ALA A 149 -14.63 19.69 3.38
C ALA A 149 -13.26 19.48 4.05
N GLN A 150 -13.24 18.91 5.26
CA GLN A 150 -12.00 18.59 5.98
C GLN A 150 -11.26 17.40 5.36
N LEU A 151 -11.99 16.38 4.91
CA LEU A 151 -11.43 15.21 4.24
C LEU A 151 -10.76 15.61 2.92
N GLU A 152 -11.43 16.41 2.09
CA GLU A 152 -10.85 16.91 0.84
C GLU A 152 -9.62 17.80 1.09
N ALA A 153 -9.69 18.68 2.10
CA ALA A 153 -8.52 19.48 2.48
C ALA A 153 -7.35 18.63 2.97
N ALA A 154 -7.60 17.51 3.66
CA ALA A 154 -6.55 16.57 4.05
C ALA A 154 -5.99 15.83 2.83
N TYR A 155 -6.84 15.41 1.89
CA TYR A 155 -6.44 14.78 0.65
C TYR A 155 -5.50 15.66 -0.18
N GLU A 156 -5.77 16.96 -0.27
CA GLU A 156 -4.91 17.93 -0.97
C GLU A 156 -3.47 18.03 -0.39
N THR A 157 -3.24 17.53 0.82
CA THR A 157 -1.91 17.51 1.45
C THR A 157 -1.11 16.23 1.18
N LEU A 158 -1.74 15.20 0.61
CA LEU A 158 -1.08 13.93 0.32
C LEU A 158 -0.13 14.07 -0.89
N PRO A 159 0.94 13.25 -0.96
CA PRO A 159 1.83 13.24 -2.11
C PRO A 159 1.09 12.94 -3.42
N GLU A 160 1.34 13.74 -4.46
CA GLU A 160 0.86 13.45 -5.81
C GLU A 160 1.37 12.07 -6.26
N GLY A 161 0.46 11.23 -6.78
CA GLY A 161 0.80 9.87 -7.24
C GLY A 161 1.14 8.89 -6.12
N GLY A 162 0.78 9.18 -4.86
CA GLY A 162 0.83 8.19 -3.79
C GLY A 162 -0.29 7.15 -3.89
N THR A 163 -0.16 6.03 -3.19
CA THR A 163 -1.12 4.90 -3.21
C THR A 163 -2.57 5.31 -2.91
N VAL A 164 -2.77 6.24 -1.97
CA VAL A 164 -4.09 6.79 -1.65
C VAL A 164 -4.67 7.58 -2.82
N ALA A 165 -3.85 8.36 -3.54
CA ALA A 165 -4.29 9.13 -4.70
C ALA A 165 -4.65 8.21 -5.88
N GLU A 166 -3.88 7.14 -6.10
CA GLU A 166 -4.15 6.15 -7.15
C GLU A 166 -5.47 5.40 -6.90
N ARG A 167 -5.72 4.95 -5.66
CA ARG A 167 -6.97 4.27 -5.31
C ARG A 167 -8.19 5.19 -5.41
N LEU A 168 -8.04 6.48 -5.08
CA LEU A 168 -9.12 7.46 -5.17
C LEU A 168 -9.45 7.87 -6.62
N GLU A 169 -8.56 7.64 -7.60
CA GLU A 169 -8.86 7.90 -9.01
C GLU A 169 -10.03 7.02 -9.49
N LEU A 170 -10.20 5.82 -8.94
CA LEU A 170 -11.33 4.91 -9.23
C LEU A 170 -12.67 5.56 -8.89
N TYR A 171 -12.71 6.37 -7.83
CA TYR A 171 -13.93 7.01 -7.32
C TYR A 171 -14.14 8.43 -7.87
N ARG A 172 -13.30 8.90 -8.81
CA ARG A 172 -13.37 10.26 -9.36
C ARG A 172 -14.64 10.53 -10.18
N THR A 173 -15.36 9.48 -10.58
CA THR A 173 -16.59 9.60 -11.40
C THR A 173 -17.89 9.60 -10.60
N GLY A 174 -17.85 9.24 -9.32
CA GLY A 174 -18.96 9.38 -8.37
C GLY A 174 -19.10 10.82 -7.89
N GLY A 175 -20.34 11.30 -7.70
CA GLY A 175 -20.58 12.66 -7.21
C GLY A 175 -19.97 12.92 -5.82
N LEU A 176 -20.01 14.18 -5.36
CA LEU A 176 -19.43 14.64 -4.08
C LEU A 176 -19.85 13.83 -2.81
N GLY A 177 -20.85 12.96 -2.90
CA GLY A 177 -21.27 12.08 -1.79
C GLY A 177 -20.59 10.70 -1.76
N GLU A 178 -20.32 10.08 -2.91
CA GLU A 178 -19.68 8.76 -2.98
C GLU A 178 -18.18 8.90 -2.76
N ARG A 179 -17.53 9.85 -3.45
CA ARG A 179 -16.10 10.11 -3.29
C ARG A 179 -15.71 10.43 -1.84
N VAL A 180 -16.46 11.31 -1.18
CA VAL A 180 -16.11 11.79 0.16
C VAL A 180 -16.35 10.69 1.21
N ASN A 181 -17.37 9.84 1.01
CA ASN A 181 -17.57 8.64 1.82
C ASN A 181 -16.38 7.68 1.70
N GLU A 182 -15.88 7.42 0.49
CA GLU A 182 -14.66 6.61 0.31
C GLU A 182 -13.43 7.25 0.93
N LEU A 183 -13.29 8.56 0.76
CA LEU A 183 -12.20 9.31 1.36
C LEU A 183 -12.25 9.23 2.90
N HIS A 184 -13.44 9.22 3.50
CA HIS A 184 -13.61 9.03 4.94
C HIS A 184 -13.08 7.67 5.38
N SER A 185 -13.40 6.59 4.67
CA SER A 185 -12.91 5.26 5.03
C SER A 185 -11.41 5.11 4.78
N ILE A 186 -10.90 5.51 3.62
CA ILE A 186 -9.48 5.43 3.23
C ILE A 186 -8.58 6.24 4.18
N LEU A 187 -8.91 7.51 4.44
CA LEU A 187 -8.10 8.31 5.36
C LEU A 187 -8.14 7.75 6.79
N GLY A 188 -9.26 7.16 7.19
CA GLY A 188 -9.42 6.56 8.52
C GLY A 188 -8.52 5.34 8.73
N THR A 189 -8.33 4.53 7.70
CA THR A 189 -7.60 3.25 7.79
C THR A 189 -6.17 3.30 7.25
N GLU A 190 -5.79 4.29 6.43
CA GLU A 190 -4.54 4.23 5.66
C GLU A 190 -3.62 5.44 5.85
N ALA A 191 -4.17 6.63 6.07
CA ALA A 191 -3.37 7.84 6.19
C ALA A 191 -2.61 7.85 7.53
N VAL A 192 -1.28 7.97 7.46
CA VAL A 192 -0.42 7.99 8.66
C VAL A 192 -0.71 9.20 9.53
N ASP A 193 -0.67 10.38 8.94
CA ASP A 193 -0.88 11.64 9.63
C ASP A 193 -2.15 12.31 9.14
N LEU A 194 -3.00 12.75 10.08
CA LEU A 194 -4.17 13.57 9.78
C LEU A 194 -4.19 14.85 10.62
N PRO A 195 -4.86 15.90 10.14
CA PRO A 195 -5.18 17.06 10.95
C PRO A 195 -5.86 16.67 12.28
N PRO A 196 -5.60 17.37 13.40
CA PRO A 196 -6.14 17.01 14.72
C PRO A 196 -7.67 16.87 14.78
N ALA A 197 -8.40 17.60 13.94
CA ALA A 197 -9.85 17.51 13.87
C ALA A 197 -10.32 16.16 13.29
N LEU A 198 -9.65 15.65 12.25
CA LEU A 198 -9.93 14.33 11.69
C LEU A 198 -9.48 13.21 12.65
N GLU A 199 -8.34 13.36 13.34
CA GLU A 199 -7.95 12.41 14.39
C GLU A 199 -8.99 12.32 15.52
N ALA A 200 -9.50 13.47 15.96
CA ALA A 200 -10.57 13.51 16.96
C ALA A 200 -11.86 12.85 16.46
N HIS A 201 -12.18 12.97 15.17
CA HIS A 201 -13.29 12.27 14.54
C HIS A 201 -13.09 10.75 14.59
N TYR A 202 -11.95 10.24 14.11
CA TYR A 202 -11.68 8.80 14.06
C TYR A 202 -11.47 8.15 15.44
N ALA A 203 -11.07 8.92 16.46
CA ALA A 203 -10.99 8.45 17.85
C ALA A 203 -12.36 8.00 18.42
N GLN A 204 -13.48 8.36 17.76
CA GLN A 204 -14.78 7.80 18.09
C GLN A 204 -14.90 6.33 17.71
N TYR A 205 -14.22 5.88 16.66
CA TYR A 205 -14.36 4.54 16.07
C TYR A 205 -13.19 3.62 16.35
N PHE A 206 -12.01 4.18 16.67
CA PHE A 206 -10.82 3.43 17.06
C PHE A 206 -10.33 3.87 18.43
N THR A 207 -9.91 2.92 19.26
CA THR A 207 -9.17 3.22 20.50
C THR A 207 -7.75 3.69 20.23
N ASP A 208 -7.15 3.21 19.13
CA ASP A 208 -5.87 3.64 18.60
C ASP A 208 -5.88 3.42 17.08
N ARG A 209 -6.07 4.50 16.31
CA ARG A 209 -6.13 4.46 14.84
C ARG A 209 -4.80 4.01 14.22
N SER A 210 -3.67 4.22 14.90
CA SER A 210 -2.36 3.83 14.38
C SER A 210 -2.23 2.31 14.21
N VAL A 211 -3.06 1.52 14.90
CA VAL A 211 -3.09 0.06 14.77
C VAL A 211 -3.62 -0.37 13.40
N VAL A 212 -4.74 0.18 12.94
CA VAL A 212 -5.32 -0.16 11.63
C VAL A 212 -4.46 0.40 10.49
N VAL A 213 -3.92 1.61 10.63
CA VAL A 213 -2.94 2.18 9.70
C VAL A 213 -1.69 1.31 9.61
N GLY A 214 -1.20 0.82 10.74
CA GLY A 214 -0.07 -0.09 10.77
C GLY A 214 -0.35 -1.45 10.15
N LEU A 215 -1.57 -1.97 10.24
CA LEU A 215 -2.00 -3.18 9.51
C LEU A 215 -1.97 -2.92 8.00
N ASN A 216 -2.56 -1.80 7.55
CA ASN A 216 -2.56 -1.40 6.14
C ASN A 216 -1.13 -1.31 5.59
N ALA A 217 -0.27 -0.55 6.26
CA ALA A 217 1.12 -0.38 5.84
C ALA A 217 1.91 -1.70 5.75
N ARG A 218 1.56 -2.72 6.56
CA ARG A 218 2.25 -4.01 6.52
C ARG A 218 1.92 -4.82 5.29
N TYR A 219 0.64 -4.98 4.94
CA TYR A 219 0.29 -5.77 3.76
C TYR A 219 0.61 -5.00 2.47
N GLU A 220 0.46 -3.67 2.46
CA GLU A 220 0.84 -2.82 1.31
C GLU A 220 2.34 -2.90 1.02
N ALA A 221 3.17 -3.07 2.06
CA ALA A 221 4.61 -3.27 1.91
C ALA A 221 4.96 -4.55 1.13
N VAL A 222 4.08 -5.57 1.09
CA VAL A 222 4.30 -6.79 0.30
C VAL A 222 4.23 -6.49 -1.19
N PHE A 223 3.20 -5.75 -1.61
CA PHE A 223 3.06 -5.31 -3.00
C PHE A 223 4.20 -4.37 -3.40
N THR A 224 4.51 -3.40 -2.53
CA THR A 224 5.58 -2.41 -2.76
C THR A 224 6.97 -3.05 -2.84
N ASP A 225 7.29 -4.01 -1.96
CA ASP A 225 8.57 -4.75 -2.02
C ASP A 225 8.70 -5.54 -3.33
N LEU A 226 7.62 -6.21 -3.73
CA LEU A 226 7.58 -7.00 -4.95
C LEU A 226 7.78 -6.12 -6.20
N GLU A 227 7.07 -5.00 -6.29
CA GLU A 227 7.23 -4.03 -7.39
C GLU A 227 8.66 -3.47 -7.46
N ASN A 228 9.22 -3.08 -6.30
CA ASN A 228 10.58 -2.55 -6.23
C ASN A 228 11.62 -3.58 -6.66
N ARG A 229 11.46 -4.84 -6.25
CA ARG A 229 12.36 -5.94 -6.64
C ARG A 229 12.28 -6.26 -8.12
N ILE A 230 11.07 -6.28 -8.69
CA ILE A 230 10.88 -6.44 -10.14
C ILE A 230 11.55 -5.29 -10.88
N THR A 231 11.33 -4.05 -10.45
CA THR A 231 11.93 -2.85 -11.07
C THR A 231 13.47 -2.89 -11.01
N ASP A 232 14.06 -3.23 -9.85
CA ASP A 232 15.52 -3.38 -9.70
C ASP A 232 16.07 -4.48 -10.62
N LEU A 233 15.42 -5.64 -10.66
CA LEU A 233 15.86 -6.75 -11.51
C LEU A 233 15.82 -6.38 -13.00
N VAL A 234 14.75 -5.73 -13.45
CA VAL A 234 14.65 -5.26 -14.85
C VAL A 234 15.80 -4.30 -15.17
N ALA A 235 16.06 -3.31 -14.31
CA ALA A 235 17.15 -2.36 -14.52
C ALA A 235 18.52 -3.06 -14.56
N ARG A 236 18.75 -4.06 -13.71
CA ARG A 236 20.00 -4.86 -13.69
C ARG A 236 20.15 -5.73 -14.93
N ILE A 237 19.08 -6.36 -15.39
CA ILE A 237 19.06 -7.17 -16.62
C ILE A 237 19.40 -6.28 -17.83
N GLU A 238 18.78 -5.10 -17.93
CA GLU A 238 19.06 -4.14 -19.01
C GLU A 238 20.51 -3.68 -19.00
N ALA A 239 21.02 -3.27 -17.83
CA ALA A 239 22.42 -2.84 -17.69
C ALA A 239 23.41 -3.97 -18.04
N SER A 240 23.15 -5.19 -17.57
CA SER A 240 23.98 -6.36 -17.84
C SER A 240 23.96 -6.73 -19.32
N TYR A 241 22.81 -6.64 -20.00
CA TYR A 241 22.70 -6.92 -21.43
C TYR A 241 23.56 -5.97 -22.26
N VAL A 242 23.53 -4.66 -21.93
CA VAL A 242 24.32 -3.64 -22.61
C VAL A 242 25.82 -3.87 -22.39
N ASP A 243 26.26 -4.12 -21.14
CA ASP A 243 27.66 -4.40 -20.82
C ASP A 243 28.19 -5.65 -21.51
N LEU A 244 27.46 -6.77 -21.39
CA LEU A 244 27.85 -8.06 -21.98
C LEU A 244 27.97 -7.96 -23.50
N THR A 245 27.01 -7.31 -24.17
CA THR A 245 27.06 -7.13 -25.63
C THR A 245 28.33 -6.39 -26.04
N ALA A 246 28.66 -5.28 -25.37
CA ALA A 246 29.87 -4.51 -25.66
C ALA A 246 31.15 -5.31 -25.41
N ARG A 247 31.20 -6.11 -24.34
CA ARG A 247 32.37 -6.94 -24.00
C ARG A 247 32.56 -8.10 -24.96
N VAL A 248 31.47 -8.74 -25.41
CA VAL A 248 31.52 -9.79 -26.44
C VAL A 248 32.05 -9.23 -27.76
N GLU A 249 31.54 -8.07 -28.19
CA GLU A 249 32.02 -7.40 -29.41
C GLU A 249 33.51 -7.03 -29.31
N ALA A 250 33.93 -6.45 -28.18
CA ALA A 250 35.33 -6.10 -27.95
C ALA A 250 36.24 -7.35 -27.92
N ASN A 251 35.83 -8.41 -27.22
CA ASN A 251 36.61 -9.64 -27.14
C ASN A 251 36.76 -10.32 -28.51
N ASN A 252 35.70 -10.33 -29.33
CA ASN A 252 35.74 -10.85 -30.70
C ASN A 252 36.67 -10.01 -31.59
N ALA A 253 36.60 -8.68 -31.50
CA ALA A 253 37.48 -7.80 -32.26
C ALA A 253 38.96 -7.99 -31.88
N GLU A 254 39.25 -8.21 -30.59
CA GLU A 254 40.60 -8.52 -30.13
C GLU A 254 41.08 -9.90 -30.58
N TYR A 255 40.20 -10.89 -30.61
CA TYR A 255 40.50 -12.22 -31.14
C TYR A 255 40.85 -12.16 -32.64
N ASP A 256 40.07 -11.41 -33.43
CA ASP A 256 40.34 -11.19 -34.86
C ASP A 256 41.67 -10.46 -35.08
N ALA A 257 41.94 -9.42 -34.28
CA ALA A 257 43.21 -8.70 -34.32
C ALA A 257 44.40 -9.62 -33.99
N LEU A 258 44.28 -10.45 -32.94
CA LEU A 258 45.32 -11.41 -32.56
C LEU A 258 45.59 -12.43 -33.67
N ASN A 259 44.55 -12.95 -34.34
CA ASN A 259 44.73 -13.87 -35.45
C ASN A 259 45.48 -13.24 -36.62
N ALA A 260 45.15 -12.00 -36.99
CA ALA A 260 45.87 -11.28 -38.04
C ALA A 260 47.35 -11.04 -37.67
N GLU A 261 47.64 -10.80 -36.40
CA GLU A 261 49.01 -10.66 -35.90
C GLU A 261 49.78 -11.99 -35.87
N ILE A 262 49.11 -13.10 -35.53
CA ILE A 262 49.66 -14.45 -35.63
C ILE A 262 50.02 -14.80 -37.08
N ASP A 263 49.15 -14.47 -38.04
CA ASP A 263 49.44 -14.66 -39.47
C ASP A 263 50.66 -13.84 -39.92
N SER A 264 50.75 -12.58 -39.47
CA SER A 264 51.92 -11.73 -39.73
C SER A 264 53.20 -12.30 -39.11
N PHE A 265 53.12 -12.79 -37.86
CA PHE A 265 54.22 -13.45 -37.18
C PHE A 265 54.70 -14.69 -37.93
N ASN A 266 53.77 -15.55 -38.36
CA ASN A 266 54.09 -16.77 -39.12
C ASN A 266 54.76 -16.44 -40.46
N SER A 267 54.23 -15.45 -41.20
CA SER A 267 54.83 -15.01 -42.46
C SER A 267 56.27 -14.51 -42.27
N ARG A 268 56.55 -13.78 -41.18
CA ARG A 268 57.91 -13.29 -40.86
C ARG A 268 58.83 -14.42 -40.41
N ALA A 269 58.29 -15.42 -39.74
CA ALA A 269 59.05 -16.60 -39.33
C ALA A 269 59.49 -17.41 -40.56
N ASP A 270 58.58 -17.62 -41.51
CA ASP A 270 58.83 -18.36 -42.73
C ASP A 270 59.82 -17.66 -43.68
N SER A 271 59.80 -16.32 -43.72
CA SER A 271 60.75 -15.53 -44.51
C SER A 271 62.13 -15.38 -43.85
N GLY A 272 62.27 -15.75 -42.56
CA GLY A 272 63.48 -15.52 -41.79
C GLY A 272 63.71 -14.05 -41.39
N ASP A 273 62.65 -13.25 -41.33
CA ASP A 273 62.70 -11.79 -41.04
C ASP A 273 62.92 -11.46 -39.55
N PHE A 274 63.29 -12.43 -38.72
CA PHE A 274 63.65 -12.20 -37.32
C PHE A 274 65.15 -11.97 -37.17
N ALA A 275 65.53 -10.87 -36.53
CA ALA A 275 66.93 -10.49 -36.33
C ALA A 275 67.73 -11.49 -35.45
N SER A 276 67.05 -12.28 -34.63
CA SER A 276 67.66 -13.30 -33.75
C SER A 276 66.59 -14.26 -33.22
N GLN A 277 67.02 -15.41 -32.70
CA GLN A 277 66.14 -16.35 -32.00
C GLN A 277 65.45 -15.67 -30.80
N SER A 278 66.17 -14.85 -30.04
CA SER A 278 65.57 -14.11 -28.91
C SER A 278 64.46 -13.15 -29.33
N ALA A 279 64.57 -12.52 -30.51
CA ALA A 279 63.52 -11.65 -31.02
C ALA A 279 62.27 -12.43 -31.47
N PHE A 280 62.48 -13.63 -32.05
CA PHE A 280 61.40 -14.55 -32.37
C PHE A 280 60.69 -15.03 -31.09
N ASP A 281 61.44 -15.49 -30.09
CA ASP A 281 60.89 -16.02 -28.84
C ASP A 281 60.10 -14.95 -28.08
N ALA A 282 60.60 -13.71 -28.05
CA ALA A 282 59.91 -12.59 -27.41
C ALA A 282 58.59 -12.23 -28.11
N ALA A 283 58.57 -12.16 -29.44
CA ALA A 283 57.35 -11.89 -30.20
C ALA A 283 56.32 -13.02 -30.05
N ARG A 284 56.78 -14.28 -30.04
CA ARG A 284 55.92 -15.44 -29.78
C ARG A 284 55.32 -15.39 -28.37
N ALA A 285 56.12 -15.04 -27.36
CA ALA A 285 55.66 -14.94 -25.99
C ALA A 285 54.58 -13.85 -25.81
N ASP A 286 54.71 -12.70 -26.49
CA ASP A 286 53.70 -11.64 -26.47
C ASP A 286 52.34 -12.11 -27.03
N LEU A 287 52.34 -12.77 -28.19
CA LEU A 287 51.12 -13.30 -28.80
C LEU A 287 50.45 -14.36 -27.91
N LEU A 288 51.22 -15.25 -27.29
CA LEU A 288 50.70 -16.24 -26.35
C LEU A 288 50.07 -15.58 -25.11
N ALA A 289 50.76 -14.60 -24.51
CA ALA A 289 50.23 -13.90 -23.33
C ALA A 289 48.93 -13.14 -23.65
N ARG A 290 48.82 -12.56 -24.85
CA ARG A 290 47.59 -11.91 -25.31
C ARG A 290 46.47 -12.91 -25.57
N GLY A 291 46.78 -14.09 -26.12
CA GLY A 291 45.83 -15.20 -26.26
C GLY A 291 45.26 -15.61 -24.90
N GLU A 292 46.13 -15.86 -23.92
CA GLU A 292 45.72 -16.18 -22.54
C GLU A 292 44.83 -15.08 -21.92
N ALA A 293 45.13 -13.80 -22.18
CA ALA A 293 44.33 -12.68 -21.68
C ALA A 293 42.96 -12.54 -22.38
N ILE A 294 42.85 -12.90 -23.66
CA ILE A 294 41.56 -12.96 -24.38
C ILE A 294 40.73 -14.13 -23.84
N ASP A 295 41.33 -15.31 -23.67
CA ASP A 295 40.64 -16.48 -23.13
C ASP A 295 40.14 -16.23 -21.70
N ALA A 296 40.95 -15.61 -20.84
CA ALA A 296 40.52 -15.25 -19.48
C ALA A 296 39.35 -14.24 -19.48
N ARG A 297 39.32 -13.31 -20.43
CA ARG A 297 38.19 -12.36 -20.59
C ARG A 297 36.94 -13.05 -21.11
N ARG A 298 37.09 -13.99 -22.03
CA ARG A 298 35.99 -14.85 -22.48
C ARG A 298 35.40 -15.65 -21.32
N ASP A 299 36.23 -16.28 -20.49
CA ASP A 299 35.76 -17.03 -19.32
C ASP A 299 34.97 -16.13 -18.35
N ALA A 300 35.43 -14.89 -18.15
CA ALA A 300 34.71 -13.91 -17.34
C ALA A 300 33.37 -13.48 -17.97
N ILE A 301 33.33 -13.29 -19.30
CA ILE A 301 32.08 -13.01 -20.03
C ILE A 301 31.10 -14.19 -19.90
N ASP A 302 31.56 -15.42 -20.05
CA ASP A 302 30.72 -16.63 -19.93
C ASP A 302 30.15 -16.77 -18.50
N ALA A 303 30.93 -16.43 -17.47
CA ALA A 303 30.46 -16.37 -16.09
C ALA A 303 29.39 -15.27 -15.88
N ASP A 304 29.58 -14.10 -16.48
CA ASP A 304 28.63 -12.99 -16.37
C ASP A 304 27.35 -13.24 -17.18
N ILE A 305 27.41 -13.99 -18.30
CA ILE A 305 26.22 -14.49 -19.02
C ILE A 305 25.42 -15.43 -18.12
N ALA A 306 26.08 -16.34 -17.40
CA ALA A 306 25.39 -17.21 -16.45
C ALA A 306 24.73 -16.42 -15.30
N ALA A 307 25.37 -15.33 -14.84
CA ALA A 307 24.77 -14.43 -13.85
C ALA A 307 23.56 -13.66 -14.43
N TYR A 308 23.64 -13.18 -15.67
CA TYR A 308 22.52 -12.56 -16.39
C TYR A 308 21.33 -13.52 -16.54
N ASP A 309 21.57 -14.77 -16.92
CA ASP A 309 20.52 -15.78 -17.03
C ASP A 309 19.85 -16.06 -15.67
N ALA A 310 20.63 -16.06 -14.58
CA ALA A 310 20.09 -16.20 -13.22
C ALA A 310 19.16 -15.04 -12.84
N LEU A 311 19.49 -13.79 -13.22
CA LEU A 311 18.61 -12.63 -12.99
C LEU A 311 17.27 -12.78 -13.72
N ARG A 312 17.29 -13.30 -14.96
CA ARG A 312 16.07 -13.55 -15.73
C ARG A 312 15.19 -14.60 -15.08
N THR A 313 15.78 -15.70 -14.60
CA THR A 313 15.05 -16.72 -13.84
C THR A 313 14.46 -16.16 -12.54
N GLU A 314 15.19 -15.29 -11.85
CA GLU A 314 14.67 -14.61 -10.65
C GLU A 314 13.45 -13.73 -10.99
N LEU A 315 13.52 -12.95 -12.08
CA LEU A 315 12.40 -12.13 -12.55
C LEU A 315 11.18 -12.97 -12.94
N GLU A 316 11.38 -14.12 -13.59
CA GLU A 316 10.30 -15.07 -13.89
C GLU A 316 9.63 -15.58 -12.60
N GLY A 317 10.42 -15.85 -11.56
CA GLY A 317 9.92 -16.22 -10.22
C GLY A 317 9.08 -15.11 -9.60
N LEU A 318 9.58 -13.87 -9.56
CA LEU A 318 8.84 -12.74 -8.99
C LEU A 318 7.55 -12.43 -9.74
N ASN A 319 7.54 -12.57 -11.07
CA ASN A 319 6.32 -12.40 -11.87
C ASN A 319 5.28 -13.49 -11.53
N ALA A 320 5.72 -14.71 -11.25
CA ALA A 320 4.83 -15.78 -10.80
C ALA A 320 4.28 -15.50 -9.39
N ASP A 321 5.12 -15.00 -8.48
CA ASP A 321 4.70 -14.58 -7.13
C ASP A 321 3.69 -13.42 -7.21
N ALA A 322 3.92 -12.42 -8.08
CA ALA A 322 2.99 -11.31 -8.30
C ALA A 322 1.65 -11.78 -8.84
N ALA A 323 1.66 -12.70 -9.81
CA ALA A 323 0.43 -13.29 -10.35
C ALA A 323 -0.33 -14.10 -9.29
N ALA A 324 0.39 -14.85 -8.43
CA ALA A 324 -0.23 -15.59 -7.33
C ALA A 324 -0.83 -14.66 -6.28
N LEU A 325 -0.15 -13.56 -5.95
CA LEU A 325 -0.62 -12.54 -5.03
C LEU A 325 -1.88 -11.85 -5.56
N ASN A 326 -1.88 -11.42 -6.83
CA ASN A 326 -3.06 -10.80 -7.45
C ASN A 326 -4.24 -11.76 -7.48
N LYS A 327 -4.01 -13.02 -7.87
CA LYS A 327 -5.06 -14.05 -7.88
C LYS A 327 -5.66 -14.29 -6.49
N SER A 328 -4.92 -14.07 -5.41
CA SER A 328 -5.43 -14.26 -4.06
C SER A 328 -6.45 -13.19 -3.63
N VAL A 329 -6.49 -12.06 -4.33
CA VAL A 329 -7.44 -10.96 -4.08
C VAL A 329 -8.49 -10.83 -5.19
N GLU A 330 -8.28 -11.43 -6.36
CA GLU A 330 -9.22 -11.41 -7.48
C GLU A 330 -10.58 -12.03 -7.15
N SER A 331 -11.64 -11.32 -7.49
CA SER A 331 -13.04 -11.70 -7.23
C SER A 331 -13.75 -12.42 -8.39
N GLY A 332 -13.01 -12.75 -9.46
CA GLY A 332 -13.49 -13.42 -10.68
C GLY A 332 -13.68 -14.94 -10.60
#